data_AF-A0A5R2MXS9-F1
#
_entry.id   AF-A0A5R2MXS9-F1
#
_cell.length_a   1.000
_cell.length_b   1.000
_cell.length_c   1.000
_cell.angle_alpha   90.00
_cell.angle_beta   90.00
_cell.angle_gamma   90.00
#
_symmetry.space_group_name_H-M   'P 1'
#
loop_
_entity.id
_entity.type
_entity.pdbx_description
1 polymer ?
#
loop_
_entity_poly.entity_id
_entity_poly.type
_entity_poly.pdbx_seq_one_letter_code
_entity_poly.pdbx_strand_id
1 'polypeptide(L)'
;MNTINLKHGIWVLVADGEKALLLKNAGDTKFPNLEVVQVMEQENPPTREQGSDSPGRYNDGPSVHRSAVEETDWHRIGKERFAQEIAARLYKLAHDGEFDSIVLVAPPVV
;
A
#
# COMPACT_ATOMS: atom_id res chain seq x y z
N MET A 1 -9.42 24.53 10.43
CA MET A 1 -9.08 23.48 9.45
C MET A 1 -7.92 24.01 8.62
N ASN A 2 -6.83 23.26 8.47
CA ASN A 2 -5.76 23.64 7.55
C ASN A 2 -6.23 23.35 6.12
N THR A 3 -6.15 24.35 5.24
CA THR A 3 -6.46 24.18 3.82
C THR A 3 -5.23 23.64 3.10
N ILE A 4 -5.38 22.50 2.41
CA ILE A 4 -4.33 21.96 1.54
C ILE A 4 -4.52 22.54 0.14
N ASN A 5 -3.51 23.23 -0.38
CA ASN A 5 -3.53 23.78 -1.74
C ASN A 5 -2.93 22.79 -2.73
N LEU A 6 -3.77 22.26 -3.62
CA LEU A 6 -3.34 21.38 -4.70
C LEU A 6 -2.82 22.21 -5.88
N LYS A 7 -1.57 22.69 -5.80
CA LYS A 7 -0.96 23.45 -6.90
C LYS A 7 -0.84 22.60 -8.16
N HIS A 8 -0.74 23.25 -9.32
CA HIS A 8 -0.40 22.55 -10.56
C HIS A 8 0.91 21.77 -10.37
N GLY A 9 0.94 20.53 -10.84
CA GLY A 9 2.08 19.63 -10.74
C GLY A 9 2.29 18.98 -9.38
N ILE A 10 1.51 19.31 -8.34
CA ILE A 10 1.63 18.64 -7.04
C ILE A 10 1.28 17.16 -7.18
N TRP A 11 1.99 16.32 -6.42
CA TRP A 11 1.70 14.90 -6.35
C TRP A 11 0.81 14.57 -5.17
N VAL A 12 -0.03 13.55 -5.31
CA VAL A 12 -0.90 13.02 -4.27
C VAL A 12 -0.75 11.51 -4.25
N LEU A 13 -0.37 10.95 -3.11
CA LEU A 13 -0.46 9.51 -2.86
C LEU A 13 -1.76 9.23 -2.11
N VAL A 14 -2.56 8.30 -2.63
CA VAL A 14 -3.70 7.71 -1.92
C VAL A 14 -3.44 6.23 -1.72
N ALA A 15 -3.40 5.75 -0.47
CA ALA A 15 -3.11 4.35 -0.16
C ALA A 15 -4.06 3.80 0.91
N ASP A 16 -4.45 2.52 0.81
CA ASP A 16 -5.35 1.83 1.77
C ASP A 16 -4.72 0.61 2.46
N GLY A 17 -3.46 0.29 2.14
CA GLY A 17 -2.71 -0.85 2.67
C GLY A 17 -2.63 -2.04 1.72
N GLU A 18 -3.44 -2.09 0.67
CA GLU A 18 -3.39 -3.13 -0.38
C GLU A 18 -3.13 -2.51 -1.75
N LYS A 19 -3.59 -1.27 -1.95
CA LYS A 19 -3.43 -0.49 -3.16
C LYS A 19 -2.94 0.92 -2.85
N ALA A 20 -2.18 1.47 -3.79
CA ALA A 20 -1.73 2.85 -3.78
C ALA A 20 -1.86 3.46 -5.17
N LEU A 21 -2.43 4.67 -5.22
CA LEU A 21 -2.53 5.50 -6.42
C LEU A 21 -1.63 6.71 -6.26
N LEU A 22 -0.74 6.88 -7.23
CA LEU A 22 0.10 8.07 -7.33
C LEU A 22 -0.47 8.98 -8.42
N LEU A 23 -0.92 10.15 -7.99
CA LEU A 23 -1.66 11.10 -8.81
C LEU A 23 -0.84 12.38 -8.97
N LYS A 24 -1.03 13.09 -10.09
CA LYS A 24 -0.47 14.42 -10.33
C LYS A 24 -1.57 15.38 -10.72
N ASN A 25 -1.58 16.57 -10.12
CA ASN A 25 -2.52 17.62 -10.53
C ASN A 25 -2.09 18.24 -11.86
N ALA A 26 -2.76 17.92 -12.95
CA ALA A 26 -2.60 18.58 -14.24
C ALA A 26 -3.38 19.90 -14.34
N GLY A 27 -4.31 20.15 -13.41
CA GLY A 27 -5.10 21.38 -13.31
C GLY A 27 -4.42 22.46 -12.46
N ASP A 28 -5.20 23.39 -11.92
CA ASP A 28 -4.72 24.45 -11.02
C ASP A 28 -5.34 24.31 -9.61
N THR A 29 -5.08 25.30 -8.74
CA THR A 29 -5.61 25.27 -7.36
C THR A 29 -7.12 25.50 -7.28
N LYS A 30 -7.73 26.12 -8.28
CA LYS A 30 -9.16 26.43 -8.35
C LYS A 30 -9.94 25.30 -9.02
N PHE A 31 -9.35 24.67 -10.03
CA PHE A 31 -9.89 23.53 -10.76
C PHE A 31 -8.83 22.41 -10.83
N PRO A 32 -8.69 21.61 -9.76
CA PRO A 32 -7.79 20.47 -9.77
C PRO A 32 -8.22 19.41 -10.80
N ASN A 33 -7.26 18.83 -11.49
CA ASN A 33 -7.42 17.67 -12.37
C ASN A 33 -6.38 16.63 -11.99
N LEU A 34 -6.77 15.63 -11.19
CA LEU A 34 -5.85 14.59 -10.70
C LEU A 34 -5.76 13.46 -11.71
N GLU A 35 -4.59 13.29 -12.30
CA GLU A 35 -4.31 12.23 -13.28
C GLU A 35 -3.48 11.13 -12.63
N VAL A 36 -3.81 9.88 -12.93
CA VAL A 36 -3.07 8.72 -12.44
C VAL A 36 -1.73 8.65 -13.16
N VAL A 37 -0.65 8.87 -12.42
CA VAL A 37 0.72 8.64 -12.91
C VAL A 37 1.06 7.17 -12.80
N GLN A 38 0.60 6.52 -11.72
CA GLN A 38 0.90 5.12 -11.47
C GLN A 38 -0.05 4.48 -10.46
N VAL A 39 -0.20 3.17 -10.60
CA VAL A 39 -0.87 2.28 -9.65
C VAL A 39 0.17 1.34 -9.04
N MET A 40 0.07 1.12 -7.73
CA MET A 40 0.84 0.14 -6.97
C MET A 40 -0.14 -0.79 -6.26
N GLU A 41 0.10 -2.08 -6.33
CA GLU A 41 -0.72 -3.10 -5.68
C GLU A 41 0.22 -4.07 -4.97
N GLN A 42 -0.20 -4.55 -3.81
CA GLN A 42 0.54 -5.58 -3.09
C GLN A 42 0.48 -6.88 -3.91
N GLU A 43 1.62 -7.39 -4.38
CA GLU A 43 1.69 -8.76 -4.88
C GLU A 43 1.44 -9.71 -3.70
N ASN A 44 0.25 -10.32 -3.69
CA ASN A 44 -0.09 -11.34 -2.71
C ASN A 44 0.06 -12.71 -3.40
N PRO A 45 1.23 -13.38 -3.31
CA PRO A 45 1.37 -14.70 -3.89
C PRO A 45 0.32 -15.61 -3.26
N PRO A 46 -0.50 -16.34 -4.05
CA PRO A 46 -1.51 -17.21 -3.50
C PRO A 46 -0.85 -18.21 -2.55
N THR A 47 -1.44 -18.40 -1.38
CA THR A 47 -1.01 -19.23 -0.23
C THR A 47 -0.66 -20.69 -0.59
N ARG A 48 -0.83 -21.10 -1.85
CA ARG A 48 -0.47 -22.42 -2.38
C ARG A 48 1.04 -22.63 -2.61
N GLU A 49 1.86 -21.58 -2.64
CA GLU A 49 3.32 -21.73 -2.83
C GLU A 49 4.13 -21.69 -1.52
N GLN A 50 3.53 -21.34 -0.38
CA GLN A 50 4.19 -21.37 0.94
C GLN A 50 3.94 -22.67 1.73
N GLY A 51 3.16 -23.60 1.18
CA GLY A 51 2.88 -24.92 1.75
C GLY A 51 3.83 -26.00 1.23
N SER A 52 5.15 -25.78 1.28
CA SER A 52 6.14 -26.84 1.09
C SER A 52 6.60 -27.40 2.43
N ASP A 53 5.69 -28.07 3.13
CA ASP A 53 6.07 -29.18 4.00
C ASP A 53 4.92 -30.17 3.97
N SER A 54 5.16 -31.33 3.35
CA SER A 54 4.25 -32.46 3.39
C SER A 54 4.11 -32.91 4.84
N PRO A 55 2.94 -32.80 5.50
CA PRO A 55 2.80 -33.28 6.85
C PRO A 55 2.72 -34.81 6.81
N GLY A 56 3.82 -35.45 7.20
CA GLY A 56 3.78 -36.81 7.67
C GLY A 56 2.80 -36.89 8.84
N ARG A 57 1.62 -37.48 8.58
CA ARG A 57 0.69 -38.17 9.50
C ARG A 57 0.72 -37.65 10.96
N TYR A 58 -0.37 -37.02 11.42
CA TYR A 58 -1.23 -37.52 12.51
C TYR A 58 -2.16 -36.46 13.12
N ASN A 59 -3.40 -36.92 13.31
CA ASN A 59 -4.41 -36.55 14.32
C ASN A 59 -5.35 -35.36 14.04
N ASP A 60 -6.59 -35.74 13.69
CA ASP A 60 -7.82 -34.98 13.87
C ASP A 60 -7.93 -34.46 15.32
N GLY A 61 -7.99 -33.14 15.47
CA GLY A 61 -8.34 -32.44 16.71
C GLY A 61 -9.03 -31.12 16.38
N PRO A 62 -10.06 -30.69 17.13
CA PRO A 62 -10.89 -29.56 16.74
C PRO A 62 -10.20 -28.25 17.11
N SER A 63 -9.38 -27.70 16.21
CA SER A 63 -8.80 -26.37 16.41
C SER A 63 -9.02 -25.47 15.20
N VAL A 64 -10.22 -24.85 15.15
CA VAL A 64 -10.61 -23.83 14.17
C VAL A 64 -9.97 -22.46 14.47
N HIS A 65 -9.28 -22.31 15.61
CA HIS A 65 -8.78 -21.00 16.10
C HIS A 65 -7.34 -20.63 15.69
N ARG A 66 -6.54 -21.53 15.13
CA ARG A 66 -5.15 -21.19 14.76
C ARG A 66 -5.04 -20.50 13.39
N SER A 67 -5.82 -20.93 12.41
CA SER A 67 -5.74 -20.42 11.05
C SER A 67 -6.12 -18.94 10.92
N ALA A 68 -7.15 -18.49 11.65
CA ALA A 68 -7.58 -17.08 11.63
C ALA A 68 -6.55 -16.14 12.29
N VAL A 69 -5.79 -16.63 13.28
CA VAL A 69 -4.73 -15.86 13.95
C VAL A 69 -3.51 -15.76 13.02
N GLU A 70 -3.09 -16.87 12.41
CA GLU A 70 -2.00 -16.87 11.43
C GLU A 70 -2.32 -15.99 10.22
N GLU A 71 -3.55 -16.06 9.68
CA GLU A 71 -4.02 -15.20 8.57
C GLU A 71 -3.92 -13.71 8.93
N THR A 72 -4.31 -13.32 10.15
CA THR A 72 -4.23 -11.93 10.63
C THR A 72 -2.78 -11.42 10.66
N ASP A 73 -1.83 -12.25 11.08
CA ASP A 73 -0.41 -11.89 11.12
C ASP A 73 0.18 -11.73 9.70
N TRP A 74 -0.19 -12.60 8.76
CA TRP A 74 0.22 -12.47 7.36
C TRP A 74 -0.30 -11.19 6.70
N HIS A 75 -1.55 -10.82 6.97
CA HIS A 75 -2.12 -9.56 6.47
C HIS A 75 -1.38 -8.34 7.03
N ARG A 76 -1.01 -8.34 8.31
CA ARG A 76 -0.26 -7.23 8.92
C ARG A 76 1.15 -7.11 8.34
N ILE A 77 1.88 -8.23 8.25
CA ILE A 77 3.22 -8.27 7.65
C ILE A 77 3.16 -7.80 6.19
N GLY A 78 2.13 -8.21 5.46
CA GLY A 78 1.88 -7.80 4.09
C GLY A 78 1.73 -6.28 3.95
N LYS A 79 0.85 -5.67 4.76
CA LYS A 79 0.63 -4.22 4.77
C LYS A 79 1.91 -3.44 5.11
N GLU A 80 2.69 -3.93 6.06
CA GLU A 80 3.95 -3.28 6.44
C GLU A 80 4.99 -3.34 5.32
N ARG A 81 5.13 -4.49 4.64
CA ARG A 81 5.98 -4.63 3.45
C ARG A 81 5.53 -3.71 2.32
N PHE A 82 4.23 -3.65 2.04
CA PHE A 82 3.70 -2.77 1.00
C PHE A 82 3.96 -1.29 1.30
N ALA A 83 3.81 -0.87 2.56
CA ALA A 83 4.16 0.49 2.98
C ALA A 83 5.66 0.79 2.78
N GLN A 84 6.55 -0.17 3.07
CA GLN A 84 8.00 -0.02 2.81
C GLN A 84 8.31 0.12 1.31
N GLU A 85 7.64 -0.65 0.45
CA GLU A 85 7.80 -0.55 -1.01
C GLU A 85 7.35 0.80 -1.55
N ILE A 86 6.19 1.30 -1.09
CA ILE A 86 5.72 2.66 -1.40
C ILE A 86 6.76 3.70 -0.97
N ALA A 87 7.25 3.62 0.27
CA ALA A 87 8.22 4.56 0.79
C ALA A 87 9.53 4.56 -0.01
N ALA A 88 10.06 3.37 -0.35
CA ALA A 88 11.26 3.23 -1.18
C ALA A 88 11.07 3.85 -2.58
N ARG A 89 9.88 3.67 -3.16
CA ARG A 89 9.57 4.22 -4.47
C ARG A 89 9.44 5.74 -4.45
N LEU A 90 8.75 6.29 -3.45
CA LEU A 90 8.67 7.74 -3.25
C LEU A 90 10.05 8.35 -3.00
N TYR A 91 10.91 7.68 -2.22
CA TYR A 91 12.28 8.11 -1.98
C TYR A 91 13.05 8.28 -3.29
N LYS A 92 12.99 7.28 -4.17
CA LYS A 92 13.64 7.36 -5.48
C LYS A 92 13.11 8.53 -6.32
N LEU A 93 11.79 8.64 -6.46
CA LEU A 93 11.16 9.72 -7.25
C LEU A 93 11.53 11.11 -6.72
N ALA A 94 11.58 11.29 -5.40
CA ALA A 94 11.98 12.54 -4.78
C ALA A 94 13.45 12.89 -5.09
N HIS A 95 14.35 11.89 -5.08
CA HIS A 95 15.77 12.10 -5.41
C HIS A 95 16.00 12.32 -6.90
N ASP A 96 15.15 11.75 -7.75
CA ASP A 96 15.15 11.99 -9.19
C ASP A 96 14.55 13.36 -9.56
N GLY A 97 13.98 14.09 -8.60
CA GLY A 97 13.41 15.42 -8.79
C GLY A 97 12.02 15.43 -9.42
N GLU A 98 11.29 14.31 -9.36
CA GLU A 98 9.96 14.17 -9.97
C GLU A 98 8.88 15.03 -9.28
N PHE A 99 9.09 15.36 -8.01
CA PHE A 99 8.24 16.27 -7.23
C PHE A 99 9.00 16.96 -6.10
N ASP A 100 8.61 18.21 -5.80
CA ASP A 100 9.11 18.97 -4.64
C ASP A 100 8.23 18.80 -3.39
N SER A 101 6.96 18.44 -3.59
CA SER A 101 5.98 18.29 -2.52
C SER A 101 4.93 17.24 -2.89
N ILE A 102 4.46 16.51 -1.88
CA ILE A 102 3.46 15.46 -2.03
C ILE A 102 2.45 15.53 -0.89
N VAL A 103 1.19 15.24 -1.19
CA VAL A 103 0.13 15.03 -0.19
C VAL A 103 -0.03 13.52 0.02
N LEU A 104 0.00 13.08 1.27
CA LEU A 104 -0.24 11.68 1.64
C LEU A 104 -1.66 11.53 2.19
N VAL A 105 -2.44 10.64 1.58
CA VAL A 105 -3.79 10.27 2.01
C VAL A 105 -3.79 8.77 2.32
N ALA A 106 -3.87 8.44 3.59
CA ALA A 106 -3.87 7.05 4.06
C ALA A 106 -4.78 6.92 5.30
N PRO A 107 -5.36 5.73 5.54
CA PRO A 107 -6.06 5.46 6.78
C PRO A 107 -5.10 5.56 7.99
N PRO A 108 -5.63 5.81 9.19
CA PRO A 108 -4.82 5.79 10.40
C PRO A 108 -4.21 4.39 10.62
N VAL A 109 -3.04 4.36 11.27
CA VAL A 109 -2.42 3.10 11.70
C VAL A 109 -3.37 2.43 12.69
N VAL A 110 -3.80 1.19 12.38
CA VAL A 110 -4.61 0.33 13.26
C VAL A 110 -3.72 -0.60 14.10
#